data_AF-A0A4Q0SQX3-F1
#
_entry.id   AF-A0A4Q0SQX3-F1
#
_cell.length_a   1.000
_cell.length_b   1.000
_cell.length_c   1.000
_cell.angle_alpha   90.00
_cell.angle_beta   90.00
_cell.angle_gamma   90.00
#
_symmetry.space_group_name_H-M   'P 1'
#
loop_
_entity.id
_entity.type
_entity.pdbx_description
1 polymer ?
#
loop_
_entity_poly.entity_id
_entity_poly.type
_entity_poly.pdbx_seq_one_letter_code
_entity_poly.pdbx_strand_id
1 'polypeptide(L)'
;MALRIVEKNLENVQPELHGLYVKQKNGEYHLNISDLEDYFARRTADVAAELKITQLNEKRLAIEECCLRVLSGRNVMRNGEIFLRKHLEECLAIETMDGQRVGRIRGEDGKSLIGDGSDGFSTLTEAATRYVEQYPTVFGVEGGGKSSPAASLGKTITRQEFDSLDPISRAQRMRDGYTLVEGHPAALAKAAVRPGDKLLSRAEFDRLAPKERATRFAEGYKLVD
;
A
#
# COMPACT_ATOMS: atom_id res chain seq x y z
N MET A 1 43.02 1.35 -0.50
CA MET A 1 42.84 -0.11 -0.54
C MET A 1 42.95 -0.55 -1.99
N ALA A 2 43.95 -1.36 -2.34
CA ALA A 2 44.13 -1.87 -3.69
C ALA A 2 43.02 -2.89 -4.00
N LEU A 3 42.32 -2.69 -5.13
CA LEU A 3 41.37 -3.67 -5.66
C LEU A 3 42.15 -4.96 -5.95
N ARG A 4 41.85 -6.05 -5.23
CA ARG A 4 42.31 -7.39 -5.59
C ARG A 4 41.69 -7.72 -6.95
N ILE A 5 42.50 -7.66 -8.00
CA ILE A 5 42.15 -8.24 -9.30
C ILE A 5 42.02 -9.74 -9.04
N VAL A 6 40.78 -10.22 -9.00
CA VAL A 6 40.51 -11.65 -9.02
C VAL A 6 40.89 -12.12 -10.43
N GLU A 7 42.08 -12.68 -10.58
CA GLU A 7 42.43 -13.45 -11.78
C GLU A 7 41.47 -14.65 -11.85
N LYS A 8 40.34 -14.46 -12.54
CA LYS A 8 39.47 -15.55 -12.94
C LYS A 8 40.23 -16.35 -14.00
N ASN A 9 40.96 -17.38 -13.58
CA ASN A 9 41.51 -18.38 -14.48
C ASN A 9 40.37 -18.94 -15.34
N LEU A 10 40.63 -19.10 -16.65
CA LEU A 10 39.66 -19.64 -17.62
C LEU A 10 39.05 -20.98 -17.16
N GLU A 11 39.78 -21.74 -16.35
CA GLU A 11 39.33 -23.01 -15.75
C GLU A 11 38.10 -22.89 -14.84
N ASN A 12 37.79 -21.69 -14.33
CA ASN A 12 36.61 -21.43 -13.48
C ASN A 12 35.39 -20.93 -14.28
N VAL A 13 35.52 -20.81 -15.60
CA VAL A 13 34.41 -20.44 -16.49
C VAL A 13 33.74 -21.74 -16.97
N GLN A 14 32.41 -21.75 -17.12
CA GLN A 14 31.73 -22.91 -17.69
C GLN A 14 32.26 -23.14 -19.12
N PRO A 15 32.58 -24.39 -19.53
CA PRO A 15 33.17 -24.69 -20.83
C PRO A 15 32.37 -24.14 -22.02
N GLU A 16 31.05 -24.08 -21.87
CA GLU A 16 30.09 -23.54 -22.84
C GLU A 16 30.29 -22.04 -23.13
N LEU A 17 30.89 -21.31 -22.19
CA LEU A 17 31.15 -19.87 -22.33
C LEU A 17 32.57 -19.58 -22.83
N HIS A 18 33.47 -20.55 -22.94
CA HIS A 18 34.87 -20.30 -23.32
C HIS A 18 35.02 -19.59 -24.67
N GLY A 19 34.16 -19.90 -25.65
CA GLY A 19 34.14 -19.23 -26.96
C GLY A 19 33.62 -17.78 -26.94
N LEU A 20 32.95 -17.37 -25.86
CA LEU A 20 32.51 -16.00 -25.62
C LEU A 20 33.65 -15.15 -25.01
N TYR A 21 34.49 -15.74 -24.14
CA TYR A 21 35.57 -15.01 -23.46
C TYR A 21 36.80 -14.81 -24.34
N VAL A 22 37.11 -15.75 -25.24
CA VAL A 22 38.35 -15.73 -26.01
C VAL A 22 38.10 -16.07 -27.48
N LYS A 23 38.58 -15.21 -28.40
CA LYS A 23 38.62 -15.48 -29.84
C LYS A 23 40.06 -15.65 -30.30
N GLN A 24 40.30 -16.68 -31.10
CA GLN A 24 41.59 -16.85 -31.76
C GLN A 24 41.62 -16.03 -33.05
N LYS A 25 42.59 -15.13 -33.18
CA LYS A 25 42.82 -14.34 -34.41
C LYS A 25 44.29 -14.44 -34.74
N ASN A 26 44.61 -14.91 -35.95
CA ASN A 26 46.00 -15.06 -36.43
C ASN A 26 46.89 -15.94 -35.53
N GLY A 27 46.33 -16.94 -34.85
CA GLY A 27 47.06 -17.83 -33.95
C GLY A 27 47.21 -17.30 -32.51
N GLU A 28 46.86 -16.04 -32.26
CA GLU A 28 46.85 -15.42 -30.92
C GLU A 28 45.44 -15.41 -30.32
N TYR A 29 45.36 -15.58 -29.00
CA TYR A 29 44.10 -15.58 -28.24
C TYR A 29 43.82 -14.17 -27.71
N HIS A 30 42.68 -13.60 -28.09
CA HIS A 30 42.25 -12.27 -27.64
C HIS A 30 40.99 -12.38 -26.77
N LEU A 31 40.95 -11.61 -25.68
CA LEU A 31 39.75 -11.40 -24.88
C LEU A 31 38.67 -10.71 -25.72
N ASN A 32 37.51 -11.33 -25.81
CA ASN A 32 36.40 -10.89 -26.64
C ASN A 32 35.38 -10.11 -25.80
N ILE A 33 35.81 -8.94 -25.33
CA ILE A 33 35.06 -8.12 -24.36
C ILE A 33 33.70 -7.67 -24.92
N SER A 34 33.62 -7.33 -26.21
CA SER A 34 32.38 -6.85 -26.85
C SER A 34 31.26 -7.89 -26.82
N ASP A 35 31.55 -9.13 -27.20
CA ASP A 35 30.54 -10.18 -27.22
C ASP A 35 30.14 -10.58 -25.78
N LEU A 36 31.05 -10.41 -24.82
CA LEU A 36 30.78 -10.62 -23.41
C LEU A 36 29.79 -9.58 -22.87
N GLU A 37 30.02 -8.30 -23.19
CA GLU A 37 29.12 -7.20 -22.85
C GLU A 37 27.73 -7.41 -23.46
N ASP A 38 27.67 -7.78 -24.74
CA ASP A 38 26.42 -8.10 -25.44
C ASP A 38 25.70 -9.31 -24.81
N TYR A 39 26.43 -10.36 -24.43
CA TYR A 39 25.88 -11.52 -23.75
C TYR A 39 25.28 -11.17 -22.39
N PHE A 40 25.99 -10.41 -21.57
CA PHE A 40 25.48 -9.97 -20.28
C PHE A 40 24.31 -8.99 -20.42
N ALA A 41 24.34 -8.09 -21.40
CA ALA A 41 23.21 -7.21 -21.70
C ALA A 41 21.95 -7.99 -22.08
N ARG A 42 22.07 -9.02 -22.93
CA ARG A 42 20.95 -9.91 -23.26
C ARG A 42 20.48 -10.71 -22.05
N ARG A 43 21.42 -11.31 -21.31
CA ARG A 43 21.08 -12.13 -20.13
C ARG A 43 20.39 -11.32 -19.05
N THR A 44 20.82 -10.08 -18.81
CA THR A 44 20.16 -9.18 -17.86
C THR A 44 18.76 -8.78 -18.33
N ALA A 45 18.57 -8.55 -19.63
CA ALA A 45 17.24 -8.30 -20.20
C ALA A 45 16.31 -9.51 -20.07
N ASP A 46 16.80 -10.72 -20.35
CA ASP A 46 16.03 -11.97 -20.23
C ASP A 46 15.60 -12.21 -18.77
N VAL A 47 16.54 -12.08 -17.83
CA VAL A 47 16.25 -12.24 -16.39
C VAL A 47 15.26 -11.17 -15.91
N ALA A 48 15.37 -9.93 -16.40
CA ALA A 48 14.40 -8.88 -16.08
C ALA A 48 12.99 -9.19 -16.63
N ALA A 49 12.90 -9.79 -17.82
CA ALA A 49 11.64 -10.23 -18.40
C ALA A 49 11.02 -11.41 -17.61
N GLU A 50 11.82 -12.43 -17.27
CA GLU A 50 11.40 -13.55 -16.42
C GLU A 50 10.92 -13.08 -15.04
N LEU A 51 11.63 -12.11 -14.44
CA LEU A 51 11.25 -11.50 -13.16
C LEU A 51 9.86 -10.84 -13.26
N LYS A 52 9.61 -10.08 -14.32
CA LYS A 52 8.33 -9.40 -14.54
C LYS A 52 7.17 -10.39 -14.71
N ILE A 53 7.38 -11.47 -15.46
CA ILE A 53 6.38 -12.54 -15.63
C ILE A 53 6.09 -13.20 -14.28
N THR A 54 7.13 -13.49 -13.50
CA THR A 54 7.01 -14.09 -12.17
C THR A 54 6.21 -13.20 -11.23
N GLN A 55 6.49 -11.89 -11.21
CA GLN A 55 5.75 -10.91 -10.42
C GLN A 55 4.26 -10.84 -10.80
N LEU A 56 3.95 -10.92 -12.10
CA LEU A 56 2.56 -10.95 -12.56
C LEU A 56 1.84 -12.22 -12.12
N ASN A 57 2.51 -13.38 -12.16
CA ASN A 57 1.95 -14.65 -11.72
C ASN A 57 1.72 -14.68 -10.20
N GLU A 58 2.69 -14.21 -9.41
CA GLU A 58 2.55 -14.07 -7.95
C GLU A 58 1.37 -13.16 -7.58
N LYS A 59 1.28 -12.01 -8.25
CA LYS A 59 0.17 -11.07 -8.08
C LYS A 59 -1.17 -11.74 -8.37
N ARG A 60 -1.28 -12.45 -9.49
CA ARG A 60 -2.52 -13.11 -9.91
C ARG A 60 -2.94 -14.18 -8.91
N LEU A 61 -2.00 -15.03 -8.46
CA LEU A 61 -2.28 -16.08 -7.49
C LEU A 61 -2.75 -15.51 -6.14
N ALA A 62 -2.08 -14.47 -5.64
CA ALA A 62 -2.47 -13.82 -4.39
C ALA A 62 -3.89 -13.24 -4.46
N ILE A 63 -4.26 -12.65 -5.59
CA ILE A 63 -5.60 -12.11 -5.83
C ILE A 63 -6.64 -13.23 -5.94
N GLU A 64 -6.34 -14.31 -6.67
CA GLU A 64 -7.24 -15.45 -6.81
C GLU A 64 -7.53 -16.12 -5.46
N GLU A 65 -6.49 -16.37 -4.65
CA GLU A 65 -6.65 -16.91 -3.31
C GLU A 65 -7.46 -15.98 -2.40
N CYS A 66 -7.23 -14.67 -2.51
CA CYS A 66 -7.97 -13.68 -1.72
C CYS A 66 -9.45 -13.63 -2.13
N CYS A 67 -9.75 -13.59 -3.43
CA CYS A 67 -11.11 -13.63 -3.94
C CYS A 67 -11.82 -14.90 -3.49
N LEU A 68 -11.17 -16.06 -3.60
CA LEU A 68 -11.73 -17.33 -3.11
C LEU A 68 -12.04 -17.25 -1.62
N ARG A 69 -11.13 -16.73 -0.79
CA ARG A 69 -11.34 -16.61 0.66
C ARG A 69 -12.50 -15.67 1.01
N VAL A 70 -12.54 -14.47 0.42
CA VAL A 70 -13.53 -13.43 0.76
C VAL A 70 -14.92 -13.74 0.21
N LEU A 71 -14.99 -14.35 -0.97
CA LEU A 71 -16.24 -14.69 -1.63
C LEU A 71 -16.73 -16.10 -1.28
N SER A 72 -15.89 -16.96 -0.67
CA SER A 72 -16.33 -18.25 -0.17
C SER A 72 -17.52 -18.11 0.78
N GLY A 73 -18.59 -18.86 0.53
CA GLY A 73 -19.82 -18.80 1.33
C GLY A 73 -20.71 -17.57 1.08
N ARG A 74 -20.30 -16.62 0.24
CA ARG A 74 -21.15 -15.52 -0.22
C ARG A 74 -21.74 -15.92 -1.59
N ASN A 75 -23.07 -15.85 -1.77
CA ASN A 75 -23.75 -16.09 -3.05
C ASN A 75 -23.48 -14.94 -4.05
N VAL A 76 -22.20 -14.73 -4.36
CA VAL A 76 -21.73 -13.59 -5.12
C VAL A 76 -21.98 -13.83 -6.60
N MET A 77 -22.55 -12.82 -7.27
CA MET A 77 -22.70 -12.85 -8.72
C MET A 77 -21.33 -12.88 -9.41
N ARG A 78 -21.23 -13.56 -10.54
CA ARG A 78 -20.01 -13.61 -11.37
C ARG A 78 -19.44 -12.22 -11.70
N ASN A 79 -20.32 -11.23 -11.87
CA ASN A 79 -19.91 -9.84 -12.11
C ASN A 79 -19.19 -9.21 -10.90
N GLY A 80 -19.57 -9.59 -9.67
CA GLY A 80 -18.89 -9.17 -8.45
C GLY A 80 -17.49 -9.74 -8.32
N GLU A 81 -17.29 -11.02 -8.69
CA GLU A 81 -15.96 -11.61 -8.73
C GLU A 81 -15.03 -10.89 -9.73
N ILE A 82 -15.52 -10.62 -10.94
CA ILE A 82 -14.77 -9.90 -11.98
C ILE A 82 -14.43 -8.49 -11.50
N PHE A 83 -15.39 -7.80 -10.90
CA PHE A 83 -15.20 -6.45 -10.35
C PHE A 83 -14.11 -6.44 -9.27
N LEU A 84 -14.17 -7.38 -8.32
CA LEU A 84 -13.22 -7.49 -7.23
C LEU A 84 -11.81 -7.76 -7.74
N ARG A 85 -11.66 -8.74 -8.65
CA ARG A 85 -10.37 -9.09 -9.23
C ARG A 85 -9.72 -7.87 -9.89
N LYS A 86 -10.46 -7.14 -10.71
CA LYS A 86 -9.97 -5.95 -11.40
C LYS A 86 -9.53 -4.85 -10.42
N HIS A 87 -10.33 -4.56 -9.40
CA HIS A 87 -9.99 -3.52 -8.42
C HIS A 87 -8.78 -3.92 -7.56
N LEU A 88 -8.68 -5.19 -7.17
CA LEU A 88 -7.51 -5.71 -6.46
C LEU A 88 -6.24 -5.67 -7.32
N GLU A 89 -6.36 -5.94 -8.64
CA GLU A 89 -5.26 -5.80 -9.58
C GLU A 89 -4.80 -4.34 -9.71
N GLU A 90 -5.70 -3.38 -9.69
CA GLU A 90 -5.35 -1.96 -9.79
C GLU A 90 -4.72 -1.44 -8.48
N CYS A 91 -5.17 -1.91 -7.32
CA CYS A 91 -4.68 -1.41 -6.02
C CYS A 91 -3.44 -2.13 -5.49
N LEU A 92 -3.18 -3.39 -5.87
CA LEU A 92 -2.04 -4.16 -5.35
C LEU A 92 -0.73 -3.77 -6.06
N ALA A 93 0.16 -3.10 -5.33
CA ALA A 93 1.54 -2.87 -5.72
C ALA A 93 2.45 -3.91 -5.05
N ILE A 94 3.33 -4.55 -5.83
CA ILE A 94 4.39 -5.41 -5.27
C ILE A 94 5.65 -4.57 -5.17
N GLU A 95 6.11 -4.34 -3.95
CA GLU A 95 7.31 -3.56 -3.63
C GLU A 95 8.40 -4.49 -3.12
N THR A 96 9.66 -4.07 -3.23
CA THR A 96 10.79 -4.78 -2.60
C THR A 96 11.29 -3.95 -1.43
N MET A 97 11.13 -4.47 -0.22
CA MET A 97 11.60 -3.86 1.02
C MET A 97 12.59 -4.83 1.68
N ASP A 98 13.80 -4.34 2.02
CA ASP A 98 14.85 -5.15 2.66
C ASP A 98 15.17 -6.47 1.94
N GLY A 99 15.12 -6.45 0.60
CA GLY A 99 15.35 -7.63 -0.24
C GLY A 99 14.19 -8.64 -0.27
N GLN A 100 13.09 -8.37 0.45
CA GLN A 100 11.87 -9.16 0.42
C GLN A 100 10.77 -8.47 -0.40
N ARG A 101 9.96 -9.26 -1.11
CA ARG A 101 8.81 -8.73 -1.83
C ARG A 101 7.63 -8.58 -0.87
N VAL A 102 7.05 -7.38 -0.82
CA VAL A 102 5.92 -7.03 0.04
C VAL A 102 4.80 -6.48 -0.81
N GLY A 103 3.60 -7.05 -0.68
CA GLY A 103 2.39 -6.55 -1.31
C GLY A 103 1.82 -5.36 -0.53
N ARG A 104 1.64 -4.22 -1.19
CA ARG A 104 1.07 -2.99 -0.66
C ARG A 104 -0.23 -2.68 -1.38
N ILE A 105 -1.32 -2.55 -0.63
CA ILE A 105 -2.56 -2.04 -1.19
C ILE A 105 -2.50 -0.52 -1.23
N ARG A 106 -2.71 0.07 -2.40
CA ARG A 106 -2.75 1.52 -2.61
C ARG A 106 -4.18 2.03 -2.78
N GLY A 107 -4.45 3.21 -2.26
CA GLY A 107 -5.70 3.93 -2.49
C GLY A 107 -5.71 4.64 -3.85
N GLU A 108 -6.82 5.30 -4.15
CA GLU A 108 -6.97 6.12 -5.37
C GLU A 108 -5.97 7.28 -5.41
N ASP A 109 -5.49 7.73 -4.26
CA ASP A 109 -4.44 8.74 -4.10
C ASP A 109 -3.02 8.21 -4.36
N GLY A 110 -2.89 6.91 -4.66
CA GLY A 110 -1.62 6.24 -4.90
C GLY A 110 -0.82 5.93 -3.62
N LYS A 111 -1.32 6.28 -2.44
CA LYS A 111 -0.66 5.99 -1.16
C LYS A 111 -1.08 4.63 -0.63
N SER A 112 -0.21 3.99 0.16
CA SER A 112 -0.56 2.73 0.81
C SER A 112 -1.73 2.92 1.79
N LEU A 113 -2.78 2.11 1.62
CA LEU A 113 -3.93 2.08 2.51
C LEU A 113 -3.49 1.59 3.89
N ILE A 114 -4.03 2.23 4.91
CA ILE A 114 -3.83 1.87 6.30
C ILE A 114 -4.85 0.80 6.71
N GLY A 115 -4.42 -0.12 7.55
CA GLY A 115 -5.25 -1.22 8.04
C GLY A 115 -4.57 -2.00 9.16
N ASP A 116 -5.08 -3.19 9.41
CA ASP A 116 -4.74 -3.98 10.59
C ASP A 116 -3.62 -5.00 10.32
N GLY A 117 -2.96 -4.87 9.16
CA GLY A 117 -1.79 -5.67 8.82
C GLY A 117 -0.67 -5.52 9.84
N SER A 118 0.26 -6.47 9.80
CA SER A 118 1.37 -6.58 10.76
C SER A 118 2.30 -5.37 10.80
N ASP A 119 2.25 -4.50 9.79
CA ASP A 119 3.01 -3.27 9.66
C ASP A 119 2.14 -2.00 9.64
N GLY A 120 0.86 -2.14 9.99
CA GLY A 120 -0.14 -1.06 10.04
C GLY A 120 -0.75 -0.70 8.68
N PHE A 121 -0.44 -1.46 7.62
CA PHE A 121 -1.08 -1.25 6.32
C PHE A 121 -2.16 -2.28 6.06
N SER A 122 -3.06 -1.95 5.13
CA SER A 122 -4.17 -2.82 4.75
C SER A 122 -3.67 -4.10 4.12
N THR A 123 -4.22 -5.23 4.57
CA THR A 123 -4.03 -6.51 3.88
C THR A 123 -4.91 -6.59 2.62
N LEU A 124 -4.57 -7.50 1.70
CA LEU A 124 -5.38 -7.76 0.50
C LEU A 124 -6.81 -8.21 0.85
N THR A 125 -6.96 -8.99 1.93
CA THR A 125 -8.26 -9.46 2.44
C THR A 125 -9.10 -8.32 3.04
N GLU A 126 -8.49 -7.40 3.78
CA GLU A 126 -9.18 -6.19 4.27
C GLU A 126 -9.66 -5.31 3.12
N ALA A 127 -8.79 -5.07 2.14
CA ALA A 127 -9.15 -4.29 0.94
C ALA A 127 -10.32 -4.94 0.18
N ALA A 128 -10.24 -6.25 -0.03
CA ALA A 128 -11.30 -7.00 -0.69
C ALA A 128 -12.64 -6.94 0.08
N THR A 129 -12.58 -7.04 1.41
CA THR A 129 -13.78 -6.93 2.27
C THR A 129 -14.39 -5.54 2.19
N ARG A 130 -13.57 -4.48 2.24
CA ARG A 130 -14.02 -3.09 2.06
C ARG A 130 -14.72 -2.89 0.72
N TYR A 131 -14.21 -3.45 -0.38
CA TYR A 131 -14.86 -3.36 -1.69
C TYR A 131 -16.23 -4.07 -1.71
N VAL A 132 -16.35 -5.23 -1.07
CA VAL A 132 -17.64 -5.94 -0.99
C VAL A 132 -18.66 -5.15 -0.17
N GLU A 133 -18.23 -4.50 0.92
CA GLU A 133 -19.09 -3.65 1.77
C GLU A 133 -19.48 -2.33 1.10
N GLN A 134 -18.57 -1.73 0.31
CA GLN A 134 -18.80 -0.47 -0.38
C GLN A 134 -19.72 -0.62 -1.59
N TYR A 135 -19.67 -1.76 -2.28
CA TYR A 135 -20.41 -2.02 -3.53
C TYR A 135 -21.35 -3.24 -3.42
N PRO A 136 -22.23 -3.33 -2.40
CA PRO A 136 -23.00 -4.55 -2.12
C PRO A 136 -23.90 -4.99 -3.30
N THR A 137 -24.39 -4.03 -4.08
CA THR A 137 -25.21 -4.26 -5.29
C THR A 137 -24.46 -5.00 -6.39
N VAL A 138 -23.15 -4.74 -6.53
CA VAL A 138 -22.28 -5.41 -7.52
C VAL A 138 -22.06 -6.87 -7.15
N PHE A 139 -22.07 -7.17 -5.84
CA PHE A 139 -21.89 -8.51 -5.30
C PHE A 139 -23.21 -9.27 -5.07
N GLY A 140 -24.38 -8.63 -5.27
CA GLY A 140 -25.67 -9.25 -5.01
C GLY A 140 -25.96 -9.51 -3.53
N VAL A 141 -25.26 -8.81 -2.63
CA VAL A 141 -25.40 -8.95 -1.18
C VAL A 141 -26.43 -7.92 -0.70
N GLU A 142 -27.72 -8.24 -0.87
CA GLU A 142 -28.79 -7.44 -0.26
C GLU A 142 -28.79 -7.68 1.26
N GLY A 143 -28.20 -6.75 2.02
CA GLY A 143 -28.22 -6.78 3.48
C GLY A 143 -26.84 -6.68 4.10
N GLY A 144 -26.19 -5.54 3.95
CA GLY A 144 -25.04 -5.15 4.75
C GLY A 144 -25.10 -3.65 4.90
N GLY A 145 -25.37 -3.17 6.12
CA GLY A 145 -25.60 -1.76 6.39
C GLY A 145 -24.50 -0.89 5.78
N LYS A 146 -24.89 0.30 5.30
CA LYS A 146 -23.94 1.35 4.93
C LYS A 146 -22.86 1.39 6.01
N SER A 147 -21.62 1.05 5.65
CA SER A 147 -20.46 1.49 6.41
C SER A 147 -20.44 3.00 6.26
N SER A 148 -21.18 3.67 7.14
CA SER A 148 -20.89 5.06 7.43
C SER A 148 -19.43 5.06 7.84
N PRO A 149 -18.56 5.93 7.29
CA PRO A 149 -17.29 6.15 7.92
C PRO A 149 -17.67 6.58 9.33
N ALA A 150 -17.40 5.71 10.31
CA ALA A 150 -17.48 6.12 11.69
C ALA A 150 -16.35 7.13 11.83
N ALA A 151 -16.65 8.39 11.55
CA ALA A 151 -15.98 9.51 12.16
C ALA A 151 -16.33 9.45 13.65
N SER A 152 -15.85 8.40 14.31
CA SER A 152 -15.67 8.46 15.74
C SER A 152 -14.64 9.56 15.95
N LEU A 153 -14.91 10.45 16.90
CA LEU A 153 -13.90 11.31 17.50
C LEU A 153 -12.91 10.43 18.31
N GLY A 154 -12.38 9.39 17.67
CA GLY A 154 -11.36 8.51 18.19
C GLY A 154 -9.99 9.17 18.10
N LYS A 155 -8.99 8.52 18.68
CA LYS A 155 -7.61 8.98 18.65
C LYS A 155 -7.20 9.15 17.18
N THR A 156 -6.71 10.32 16.80
CA THR A 156 -6.28 10.57 15.41
C THR A 156 -4.77 10.55 15.30
N ILE A 157 -4.26 10.19 14.12
CA ILE A 157 -2.85 10.31 13.76
C ILE A 157 -2.75 10.91 12.37
N THR A 158 -1.82 11.84 12.16
CA THR A 158 -1.59 12.38 10.82
C THR A 158 -0.82 11.39 9.96
N ARG A 159 -0.94 11.53 8.63
CA ARG A 159 -0.14 10.70 7.70
C ARG A 159 1.37 10.82 7.94
N GLN A 160 1.84 12.04 8.21
CA GLN A 160 3.25 12.29 8.48
C GLN A 160 3.74 11.57 9.75
N GLU A 161 2.97 11.65 10.84
CA GLU A 161 3.29 10.94 12.08
C GLU A 161 3.25 9.43 11.86
N PHE A 162 2.23 8.92 11.18
CA PHE A 162 2.10 7.49 10.88
C PHE A 162 3.29 6.96 10.06
N ASP A 163 3.66 7.66 9.00
CA ASP A 163 4.78 7.28 8.14
C ASP A 163 6.14 7.41 8.88
N SER A 164 6.24 8.21 9.94
CA SER A 164 7.45 8.32 10.77
C SER A 164 7.61 7.19 11.80
N LEU A 165 6.54 6.45 12.10
CA LEU A 165 6.58 5.33 13.05
C LEU A 165 7.25 4.10 12.44
N ASP A 166 7.85 3.27 13.29
CA ASP A 166 8.27 1.93 12.90
C ASP A 166 7.05 1.01 12.65
N PRO A 167 7.20 -0.07 11.87
CA PRO A 167 6.08 -0.96 11.50
C PRO A 167 5.29 -1.52 12.69
N ILE A 168 5.96 -1.83 13.81
CA ILE A 168 5.31 -2.41 14.99
C ILE A 168 4.44 -1.36 15.66
N SER A 169 4.98 -0.14 15.80
CA SER A 169 4.22 1.00 16.33
C SER A 169 3.04 1.38 15.43
N ARG A 170 3.19 1.33 14.10
CA ARG A 170 2.08 1.56 13.16
C ARG A 170 0.95 0.55 13.37
N ALA A 171 1.29 -0.74 13.39
CA ALA A 171 0.32 -1.80 13.62
C ALA A 171 -0.37 -1.66 14.98
N GLN A 172 0.38 -1.30 16.02
CA GLN A 172 -0.21 -1.09 17.34
C GLN A 172 -1.19 0.10 17.36
N ARG A 173 -0.86 1.22 16.70
CA ARG A 173 -1.77 2.36 16.59
C ARG A 173 -3.06 1.99 15.87
N MET A 174 -3.00 1.14 14.85
CA MET A 174 -4.23 0.70 14.16
C MET A 174 -5.09 -0.22 15.03
N ARG A 175 -4.47 -1.17 15.74
CA ARG A 175 -5.18 -2.00 16.74
C ARG A 175 -5.78 -1.18 17.88
N ASP A 176 -5.12 -0.10 18.29
CA ASP A 176 -5.60 0.83 19.31
C ASP A 176 -6.77 1.73 18.82
N GLY A 177 -7.19 1.59 17.55
CA GLY A 177 -8.32 2.30 16.97
C GLY A 177 -7.98 3.72 16.50
N TYR A 178 -6.73 4.01 16.14
CA TYR A 178 -6.39 5.34 15.62
C TYR A 178 -6.96 5.56 14.23
N THR A 179 -7.56 6.72 14.00
CA THR A 179 -8.05 7.14 12.67
C THR A 179 -7.01 8.02 11.99
N LEU A 180 -6.64 7.68 10.76
CA LEU A 180 -5.75 8.51 9.96
C LEU A 180 -6.49 9.79 9.53
N VAL A 181 -5.80 10.93 9.62
CA VAL A 181 -6.29 12.16 9.00
C VAL A 181 -5.26 12.77 8.06
N GLU A 182 -5.73 13.13 6.87
CA GLU A 182 -4.95 13.79 5.83
C GLU A 182 -4.92 15.31 6.11
N GLY A 183 -3.74 15.82 6.47
CA GLY A 183 -3.50 17.24 6.77
C GLY A 183 -3.15 17.54 8.23
N HIS A 184 -2.62 18.74 8.47
CA HIS A 184 -2.29 19.23 9.82
C HIS A 184 -3.60 19.35 10.64
N PRO A 185 -3.66 18.91 11.91
CA PRO A 185 -4.88 18.91 12.73
C PRO A 185 -5.67 20.24 12.76
N ALA A 186 -5.00 21.37 12.56
CA ALA A 186 -5.63 22.69 12.48
C ALA A 186 -6.54 22.91 11.25
N ALA A 187 -6.34 22.19 10.15
CA ALA A 187 -7.17 22.30 8.94
C ALA A 187 -8.53 21.60 9.09
N LEU A 188 -8.61 20.56 9.94
CA LEU A 188 -9.82 19.79 10.18
C LEU A 188 -10.82 20.51 11.10
N ALA A 189 -10.32 21.32 12.04
CA ALA A 189 -11.16 22.18 12.87
C ALA A 189 -11.94 23.21 12.02
N LYS A 190 -11.36 23.71 10.92
CA LYS A 190 -12.02 24.63 9.98
C LYS A 190 -13.03 23.94 9.05
N ALA A 191 -12.82 22.67 8.71
CA ALA A 191 -13.71 21.92 7.80
C ALA A 191 -15.04 21.48 8.46
N ALA A 192 -15.10 21.42 9.79
CA ALA A 192 -16.32 21.07 10.55
C ALA A 192 -17.32 22.22 10.72
N VAL A 193 -16.93 23.44 10.32
CA VAL A 193 -17.73 24.67 10.39
C VAL A 193 -18.38 24.91 9.02
N ARG A 194 -19.70 24.77 8.93
CA ARG A 194 -20.46 25.11 7.72
C ARG A 194 -20.88 26.58 7.74
N PRO A 195 -21.02 27.24 6.58
CA PRO A 195 -21.60 28.59 6.54
C PRO A 195 -23.02 28.55 7.12
N GLY A 196 -23.22 29.26 8.23
CA GLY A 196 -24.48 29.31 8.99
C GLY A 196 -24.45 28.65 10.37
N ASP A 197 -23.37 27.94 10.74
CA ASP A 197 -23.21 27.37 12.07
C ASP A 197 -23.06 28.48 13.13
N LYS A 198 -23.70 28.31 14.29
CA LYS A 198 -23.50 29.17 15.46
C LYS A 198 -22.21 28.76 16.14
N LEU A 199 -21.26 29.67 16.27
CA LEU A 199 -19.93 29.38 16.81
C LEU A 199 -19.72 30.09 18.13
N LEU A 200 -18.98 29.44 19.02
CA LEU A 200 -18.54 29.98 20.29
C LEU A 200 -17.02 29.84 20.34
N SER A 201 -16.31 30.95 20.57
CA SER A 201 -14.85 30.88 20.73
C SER A 201 -14.47 30.29 22.09
N ARG A 202 -13.28 29.69 22.20
CA ARG A 202 -12.76 29.17 23.46
C ARG A 202 -12.72 30.22 24.57
N ALA A 203 -12.33 31.45 24.24
CA ALA A 203 -12.30 32.57 25.18
C ALA A 203 -13.69 32.98 25.69
N GLU A 204 -14.73 32.86 24.86
CA GLU A 204 -16.12 33.12 25.28
C GLU A 204 -16.66 31.96 26.12
N PHE A 205 -16.35 30.72 25.76
CA PHE A 205 -16.75 29.53 26.50
C PHE A 205 -16.23 29.52 27.94
N ASP A 206 -14.95 29.85 28.13
CA ASP A 206 -14.32 29.82 29.44
C ASP A 206 -14.84 30.94 30.38
N ARG A 207 -15.46 31.99 29.83
CA ARG A 207 -16.12 33.08 30.59
C ARG A 207 -17.56 32.77 30.99
N LEU A 208 -18.20 31.75 30.41
CA LEU A 208 -19.59 31.39 30.72
C LEU A 208 -19.69 30.53 31.98
N ALA A 209 -20.79 30.69 32.73
CA ALA A 209 -21.09 29.81 33.85
C ALA A 209 -21.47 28.39 33.35
N PRO A 210 -21.26 27.32 34.15
CA PRO A 210 -21.49 25.94 33.70
C PRO A 210 -22.90 25.67 33.14
N LYS A 211 -23.93 26.30 33.71
CA LYS A 211 -25.31 26.18 33.21
C LYS A 211 -25.49 26.82 31.84
N GLU A 212 -24.87 27.98 31.61
CA GLU A 212 -24.96 28.71 30.35
C GLU A 212 -24.21 28.00 29.23
N ARG A 213 -23.08 27.34 29.55
CA ARG A 213 -22.36 26.46 28.61
C ARG A 213 -23.26 25.36 28.08
N ALA A 214 -23.98 24.67 28.97
CA ALA A 214 -24.90 23.60 28.61
C ALA A 214 -26.05 24.11 27.73
N THR A 215 -26.60 25.30 28.05
CA THR A 215 -27.63 25.95 27.24
C THR A 215 -27.13 26.28 25.83
N ARG A 216 -25.92 26.82 25.69
CA ARG A 216 -25.35 27.15 24.37
C ARG A 216 -25.13 25.91 23.50
N PHE A 217 -24.71 24.79 24.09
CA PHE A 217 -24.62 23.53 23.34
C PHE A 217 -26.00 22.99 22.95
N ALA A 218 -27.00 23.11 23.82
CA ALA A 218 -28.39 22.73 23.49
C ALA A 218 -28.99 23.61 22.37
N GLU A 219 -28.57 24.86 22.26
CA GLU A 219 -28.93 25.80 21.18
C GLU A 219 -28.14 25.57 19.87
N GLY A 220 -27.23 24.59 19.86
CA GLY A 220 -26.47 24.19 18.68
C GLY A 220 -25.18 24.98 18.42
N TYR A 221 -24.63 25.68 19.43
CA TYR A 221 -23.33 26.34 19.28
C TYR A 221 -22.20 25.30 19.24
N LYS A 222 -21.29 25.45 18.28
CA LYS A 222 -20.06 24.65 18.19
C LYS A 222 -18.89 25.45 18.76
N LEU A 223 -18.11 24.82 19.62
CA LEU A 223 -16.88 25.40 20.15
C LEU A 223 -15.81 25.38 19.06
N VAL A 224 -15.17 26.53 18.82
CA VAL A 224 -14.05 26.67 17.89
C VAL A 224 -12.89 27.29 18.66
N ASP A 225 -11.70 26.73 18.48
CA ASP A 225 -10.44 27.22 19.05
C ASP A 225 -9.86 28.37 18.20
#